data_AF-A0A350EU28-F1
#
_entry.id   AF-A0A350EU28-F1
#
_cell.length_a   1.000
_cell.length_b   1.000
_cell.length_c   1.000
_cell.angle_alpha   90.00
_cell.angle_beta   90.00
_cell.angle_gamma   90.00
#
_symmetry.space_group_name_H-M   'P 1'
#
loop_
_entity.id
_entity.type
_entity.pdbx_description
1 polymer ?
#
loop_
_entity_poly.entity_id
_entity_poly.type
_entity_poly.pdbx_seq_one_letter_code
_entity_poly.pdbx_strand_id
1 'polypeptide(L)'
;MNRTGKTFEGLLGGHFEGELADDPVAANMAGLRDGEGRLGHATLRHEERQQRRRLRTLSALESINPRELDREQQLDRLALRSHLLHGVEDFERGRHTMDPDAIDAVLEVLFHELQRGDDEPARAAANLRSLLRKAPRFLAEAASLIVHPEPV
;
A
#
# COMPACT_ATOMS: atom_id res chain seq x y z
N MET A 1 1.75 26.81 -11.87
CA MET A 1 2.09 25.42 -12.22
C MET A 1 2.16 25.26 -13.73
N ASN A 2 3.32 24.86 -14.27
CA ASN A 2 3.50 24.59 -15.70
C ASN A 2 2.89 23.23 -16.09
N ARG A 3 2.93 22.88 -17.38
CA ARG A 3 2.36 21.61 -17.88
C ARG A 3 3.03 20.38 -17.26
N THR A 4 4.35 20.44 -17.09
CA THR A 4 5.15 19.34 -16.53
C THR A 4 4.81 19.10 -15.06
N GLY A 5 4.69 20.15 -14.25
CA GLY A 5 4.22 20.08 -12.87
C GLY A 5 2.81 19.48 -12.77
N LYS A 6 1.86 19.91 -13.63
CA LYS A 6 0.52 19.28 -13.67
C LYS A 6 0.56 17.78 -14.01
N THR A 7 1.48 17.39 -14.90
CA THR A 7 1.67 15.98 -15.28
C THR A 7 2.26 15.18 -14.12
N PHE A 8 3.21 15.77 -13.39
CA PHE A 8 3.78 15.18 -12.17
C PHE A 8 2.71 14.99 -11.08
N GLU A 9 1.93 16.02 -10.75
CA GLU A 9 0.84 15.89 -9.75
C GLU A 9 -0.18 14.81 -10.14
N GLY A 10 -0.55 14.74 -11.42
CA GLY A 10 -1.46 13.69 -11.91
C GLY A 10 -0.86 12.29 -11.80
N LEU A 11 0.44 12.14 -12.03
CA LEU A 11 1.16 10.87 -11.84
C LEU A 11 1.20 10.47 -10.36
N LEU A 12 1.49 11.42 -9.47
CA LEU A 12 1.55 11.23 -8.03
C LEU A 12 0.18 10.81 -7.48
N GLY A 13 -0.86 11.58 -7.80
CA GLY A 13 -2.23 11.28 -7.40
C GLY A 13 -2.70 9.92 -7.92
N GLY A 14 -2.54 9.66 -9.23
CA GLY A 14 -2.97 8.40 -9.83
C GLY A 14 -2.22 7.16 -9.31
N HIS A 15 -0.98 7.33 -8.85
CA HIS A 15 -0.24 6.26 -8.20
C HIS A 15 -0.90 5.87 -6.86
N PHE A 16 -1.05 6.84 -5.95
CA PHE A 16 -1.60 6.60 -4.61
C PHE A 16 -3.09 6.27 -4.63
N GLU A 17 -3.90 6.93 -5.45
CA GLU A 17 -5.32 6.58 -5.61
C GLU A 17 -5.50 5.11 -5.97
N GLY A 18 -4.67 4.62 -6.91
CA GLY A 18 -4.75 3.24 -7.32
C GLY A 18 -4.11 2.26 -6.33
N GLU A 19 -3.09 2.67 -5.57
CA GLU A 19 -2.55 1.87 -4.47
C GLU A 19 -3.60 1.68 -3.37
N LEU A 20 -4.19 2.76 -2.89
CA LEU A 20 -5.22 2.74 -1.84
C LEU A 20 -6.50 2.03 -2.32
N ALA A 21 -6.82 2.06 -3.61
CA ALA A 21 -7.94 1.30 -4.15
C ALA A 21 -7.69 -0.23 -4.15
N ASP A 22 -6.43 -0.67 -4.31
CA ASP A 22 -6.06 -2.08 -4.31
C ASP A 22 -5.73 -2.62 -2.90
N ASP A 23 -5.38 -1.74 -1.96
CA ASP A 23 -5.03 -2.06 -0.57
C ASP A 23 -5.98 -1.39 0.44
N PRO A 24 -7.03 -2.11 0.90
CA PRO A 24 -7.96 -1.57 1.88
C PRO A 24 -7.34 -1.29 3.25
N VAL A 25 -6.26 -1.97 3.63
CA VAL A 25 -5.58 -1.72 4.91
C VAL A 25 -4.88 -0.37 4.84
N ALA A 26 -4.08 -0.14 3.79
CA ALA A 26 -3.45 1.15 3.54
C ALA A 26 -4.49 2.28 3.43
N ALA A 27 -5.62 2.05 2.73
CA ALA A 27 -6.71 3.01 2.64
C ALA A 27 -7.28 3.38 4.01
N ASN A 28 -7.52 2.39 4.88
CA ASN A 28 -8.02 2.64 6.23
C ASN A 28 -7.02 3.44 7.07
N MET A 29 -5.74 3.07 7.01
CA MET A 29 -4.66 3.78 7.73
C MET A 29 -4.49 5.23 7.25
N ALA A 30 -4.76 5.50 5.97
CA ALA A 30 -4.82 6.84 5.39
C ALA A 30 -6.11 7.62 5.75
N GLY A 31 -7.01 7.03 6.53
CA GLY A 31 -8.27 7.65 6.96
C GLY A 31 -9.42 7.53 5.96
N LEU A 32 -9.29 6.71 4.92
CA LEU A 32 -10.34 6.50 3.93
C LEU A 32 -11.36 5.46 4.44
N ARG A 33 -12.63 5.87 4.50
CA ARG A 33 -13.73 5.02 4.96
C ARG A 33 -13.94 3.77 4.10
N ASP A 34 -13.54 3.81 2.83
CA ASP A 34 -13.70 2.67 1.91
C ASP A 34 -12.83 1.45 2.28
N GLY A 35 -11.77 1.67 3.06
CA GLY A 35 -10.90 0.62 3.59
C GLY A 35 -11.43 -0.05 4.87
N GLU A 36 -12.38 0.58 5.55
CA GLU A 36 -12.82 0.17 6.89
C GLU A 36 -13.38 -1.27 6.91
N GLY A 37 -12.93 -2.06 7.88
CA GLY A 37 -13.37 -3.44 8.06
C GLY A 37 -12.96 -4.40 6.91
N ARG A 38 -11.93 -4.07 6.12
CA ARG A 38 -11.43 -4.87 4.99
C ARG A 38 -9.93 -5.18 5.15
N LEU A 39 -9.54 -6.35 4.65
CA LEU A 39 -8.14 -6.82 4.63
C LEU A 39 -7.58 -6.97 3.20
N GLY A 40 -8.42 -6.87 2.16
CA GLY A 40 -7.98 -7.16 0.80
C GLY A 40 -7.59 -8.63 0.58
N HIS A 41 -6.50 -8.85 -0.16
CA HIS A 41 -5.98 -10.16 -0.54
C HIS A 41 -4.45 -10.19 -0.45
N ALA A 42 -3.90 -11.18 0.24
CA ALA A 42 -2.45 -11.38 0.35
C ALA A 42 -2.00 -12.46 -0.64
N THR A 43 -2.04 -12.15 -1.94
CA THR A 43 -1.78 -13.14 -3.01
C THR A 43 -0.67 -12.66 -3.94
N LEU A 44 0.02 -13.60 -4.61
CA LEU A 44 1.04 -13.27 -5.60
C LEU A 44 0.50 -12.35 -6.70
N ARG A 45 -0.75 -12.56 -7.12
CA ARG A 45 -1.42 -11.71 -8.12
C ARG A 45 -1.58 -10.26 -7.63
N HIS A 46 -1.80 -10.05 -6.34
CA HIS A 46 -1.83 -8.73 -5.73
C HIS A 46 -0.42 -8.11 -5.77
N GLU A 47 0.60 -8.83 -5.31
CA GLU A 47 1.99 -8.36 -5.35
C GLU A 47 2.46 -8.00 -6.77
N GLU A 48 2.19 -8.85 -7.76
CA GLU A 48 2.50 -8.56 -9.17
C GLU A 48 1.77 -7.34 -9.70
N ARG A 49 0.54 -7.08 -9.23
CA ARG A 49 -0.21 -5.87 -9.63
C ARG A 49 0.45 -4.62 -9.04
N GLN A 50 0.80 -4.65 -7.77
CA GLN A 50 1.52 -3.56 -7.11
C GLN A 50 2.87 -3.33 -7.79
N GLN A 51 3.61 -4.38 -8.12
CA GLN A 51 4.88 -4.27 -8.82
C GLN A 51 4.73 -3.66 -10.23
N ARG A 52 3.74 -4.11 -11.00
CA ARG A 52 3.45 -3.50 -12.32
C ARG A 52 3.11 -2.02 -12.21
N ARG A 53 2.36 -1.63 -11.16
CA ARG A 53 2.05 -0.21 -10.88
C ARG A 53 3.34 0.55 -10.59
N ARG A 54 4.17 0.06 -9.67
CA ARG A 54 5.45 0.69 -9.30
C ARG A 54 6.35 0.91 -10.51
N LEU A 55 6.59 -0.13 -11.32
CA LEU A 55 7.42 -0.03 -12.53
C LEU A 55 6.87 0.96 -13.56
N ARG A 56 5.55 0.97 -13.78
CA ARG A 56 4.90 1.94 -14.68
C ARG A 56 5.05 3.36 -14.18
N THR A 57 4.79 3.59 -12.89
CA THR A 57 4.95 4.93 -12.27
C THR A 57 6.40 5.38 -12.31
N LEU A 58 7.36 4.50 -12.02
CA LEU A 58 8.79 4.80 -12.05
C LEU A 58 9.25 5.21 -13.45
N SER A 59 8.88 4.44 -14.47
CA SER A 59 9.19 4.77 -15.87
C SER A 59 8.61 6.13 -16.28
N ALA A 60 7.36 6.42 -15.90
CA ALA A 60 6.75 7.72 -16.16
C ALA A 60 7.48 8.85 -15.42
N LEU A 61 7.85 8.65 -14.15
CA LEU A 61 8.56 9.61 -13.32
C LEU A 61 9.96 9.96 -13.86
N GLU A 62 10.63 8.97 -14.46
CA GLU A 62 11.94 9.15 -15.10
C GLU A 62 11.87 9.90 -16.42
N SER A 63 10.71 9.90 -17.09
CA SER A 63 10.49 10.69 -18.30
C SER A 63 10.27 12.20 -18.02
N ILE A 64 9.96 12.57 -16.77
CA ILE A 64 9.74 13.96 -16.36
C ILE A 64 11.09 14.65 -16.11
N ASN A 65 11.34 15.75 -16.83
CA ASN A 65 12.51 16.59 -16.63
C ASN A 65 12.46 17.29 -15.25
N PRO A 66 13.37 16.96 -14.30
CA PRO A 66 13.30 17.51 -12.94
C PRO A 66 13.49 19.03 -12.87
N ARG A 67 14.17 19.62 -13.85
CA ARG A 67 14.43 21.07 -13.89
C ARG A 67 13.18 21.91 -14.18
N GLU A 68 12.12 21.27 -14.65
CA GLU A 68 10.83 21.91 -14.92
C GLU A 68 9.88 21.86 -13.73
N LEU A 69 10.27 21.18 -12.65
CA LEU A 69 9.51 21.12 -11.40
C LEU A 69 9.95 22.24 -10.46
N ASP A 70 9.02 22.76 -9.66
CA ASP A 70 9.36 23.65 -8.56
C ASP A 70 10.02 22.89 -7.39
N ARG A 71 10.39 23.62 -6.33
CA ARG A 71 11.14 23.04 -5.20
C ARG A 71 10.34 21.99 -4.44
N GLU A 72 9.05 22.22 -4.21
CA GLU A 72 8.19 21.28 -3.49
C GLU A 72 7.99 20.02 -4.32
N GLN A 73 7.67 20.19 -5.61
CA GLN A 73 7.53 19.10 -6.55
C GLN A 73 8.81 18.27 -6.73
N GLN A 74 9.98 18.91 -6.65
CA GLN A 74 11.25 18.18 -6.68
C GLN A 74 11.44 17.30 -5.45
N LEU A 75 11.04 17.77 -4.26
CA LEU A 75 11.08 16.98 -3.03
C LEU A 75 10.12 15.80 -3.13
N ASP A 76 8.88 16.03 -3.55
CA ASP A 76 7.88 14.98 -3.73
C ASP A 76 8.32 13.96 -4.78
N ARG A 77 8.94 14.40 -5.87
CA ARG A 77 9.53 13.52 -6.87
C ARG A 77 10.61 12.62 -6.28
N LEU A 78 11.49 13.17 -5.43
CA LEU A 78 12.55 12.39 -4.79
C LEU A 78 11.96 11.37 -3.80
N ALA A 79 10.97 11.78 -3.01
CA ALA A 79 10.27 10.90 -2.09
C ALA A 79 9.56 9.75 -2.84
N LEU A 80 8.78 10.07 -3.87
CA LEU A 80 8.11 9.07 -4.71
C LEU A 80 9.12 8.14 -5.37
N ARG A 81 10.22 8.66 -5.93
CA ARG A 81 11.26 7.82 -6.55
C ARG A 81 11.88 6.86 -5.55
N SER A 82 12.19 7.32 -4.34
CA SER A 82 12.75 6.49 -3.28
C SER A 82 11.77 5.39 -2.86
N HIS A 83 10.51 5.73 -2.65
CA HIS A 83 9.44 4.79 -2.32
C HIS A 83 9.27 3.72 -3.39
N LEU A 84 9.20 4.12 -4.67
CA LEU A 84 9.06 3.20 -5.80
C LEU A 84 10.26 2.25 -5.94
N LEU A 85 11.48 2.76 -5.82
CA LEU A 85 12.69 1.94 -5.92
C LEU A 85 12.77 0.90 -4.80
N HIS A 86 12.46 1.31 -3.57
CA HIS A 86 12.41 0.39 -2.44
C HIS A 86 11.39 -0.73 -2.67
N GLY A 87 10.16 -0.38 -3.07
CA GLY A 87 9.12 -1.38 -3.34
C GLY A 87 9.40 -2.28 -4.55
N VAL A 88 10.20 -1.82 -5.52
CA VAL A 88 10.69 -2.64 -6.65
C VAL A 88 11.75 -3.61 -6.17
N GLU A 89 12.72 -3.13 -5.39
CA GLU A 89 13.79 -3.95 -4.82
C GLU A 89 13.23 -5.06 -3.92
N ASP A 90 12.29 -4.74 -3.03
CA ASP A 90 11.65 -5.72 -2.14
C ASP A 90 10.97 -6.85 -2.93
N PHE A 91 10.29 -6.50 -4.03
CA PHE A 91 9.67 -7.49 -4.90
C PHE A 91 10.71 -8.35 -5.63
N GLU A 92 11.75 -7.73 -6.20
CA GLU A 92 12.83 -8.43 -6.92
C GLU A 92 13.64 -9.37 -6.02
N ARG A 93 13.82 -9.00 -4.74
CA ARG A 93 14.46 -9.83 -3.72
C ARG A 93 13.55 -10.95 -3.20
N GLY A 94 12.29 -10.98 -3.64
CA GLY A 94 11.33 -12.00 -3.25
C GLY A 94 10.85 -11.88 -1.80
N ARG A 95 10.85 -10.66 -1.22
CA ARG A 95 10.45 -10.44 0.19
C ARG A 95 9.07 -11.01 0.51
N HIS A 96 8.12 -10.90 -0.42
CA HIS A 96 6.77 -11.49 -0.32
C HIS A 96 6.75 -13.03 -0.19
N THR A 97 7.87 -13.71 -0.43
CA THR A 97 8.02 -15.17 -0.24
C THR A 97 8.73 -15.55 1.06
N MET A 98 9.20 -14.56 1.81
CA MET A 98 10.05 -14.74 2.99
C MET A 98 9.45 -14.09 4.25
N ASP A 99 8.74 -12.97 4.08
CA ASP A 99 8.27 -12.11 5.15
C ASP A 99 6.85 -12.49 5.60
N PRO A 100 6.65 -12.96 6.85
CA PRO A 100 5.35 -13.29 7.41
C PRO A 100 4.57 -12.07 7.97
N ASP A 101 4.81 -10.86 7.45
CA ASP A 101 4.22 -9.57 7.87
C ASP A 101 2.67 -9.52 7.91
N ALA A 102 1.99 -10.47 7.24
CA ALA A 102 0.53 -10.53 7.26
C ALA A 102 -0.09 -10.66 8.66
N ILE A 103 0.65 -11.21 9.64
CA ILE A 103 0.21 -11.24 11.04
C ILE A 103 0.20 -9.82 11.61
N ASP A 104 1.28 -9.08 11.41
CA ASP A 104 1.43 -7.72 11.90
C ASP A 104 0.41 -6.79 11.22
N ALA A 105 0.19 -6.93 9.91
CA ALA A 105 -0.85 -6.18 9.20
C ALA A 105 -2.27 -6.40 9.78
N VAL A 106 -2.61 -7.64 10.18
CA VAL A 106 -3.90 -7.93 10.84
C VAL A 106 -3.96 -7.30 12.22
N LEU A 107 -2.88 -7.37 13.00
CA LEU A 107 -2.83 -6.79 14.34
C LEU A 107 -2.91 -5.26 14.29
N GLU A 108 -2.17 -4.63 13.38
CA GLU A 108 -2.19 -3.17 13.19
C GLU A 108 -3.58 -2.67 12.83
N VAL A 109 -4.26 -3.28 11.86
CA VAL A 109 -5.58 -2.80 11.45
C VAL A 109 -6.63 -3.01 12.55
N LEU A 110 -6.54 -4.10 13.32
CA LEU A 110 -7.41 -4.32 14.48
C LEU A 110 -7.15 -3.26 15.56
N PHE A 111 -5.89 -2.96 15.84
CA PHE A 111 -5.51 -1.94 16.80
C PHE A 111 -5.97 -0.55 16.37
N HIS A 112 -5.79 -0.21 15.09
CA HIS A 112 -6.25 1.05 14.51
C HIS A 112 -7.78 1.24 14.66
N GLU A 113 -8.57 0.18 14.40
CA GLU A 113 -10.02 0.24 14.61
C GLU A 113 -10.41 0.39 16.08
N LEU A 114 -9.66 -0.21 17.01
CA LEU A 114 -9.90 -0.02 18.44
C LEU A 114 -9.64 1.43 18.86
N GLN A 115 -8.55 2.04 18.39
CA GLN A 115 -8.23 3.44 18.69
C GLN A 115 -9.29 4.42 18.15
N ARG A 116 -9.91 4.11 17.00
CA ARG A 116 -11.00 4.93 16.41
C ARG A 116 -12.39 4.58 16.96
N GLY A 117 -12.47 3.64 17.89
CA GLY A 117 -13.72 3.15 18.48
C GLY A 117 -14.31 4.05 19.57
N ASP A 118 -13.51 4.96 20.14
CA ASP A 118 -13.94 5.85 21.22
C ASP A 118 -15.08 6.77 20.79
N ASP A 119 -15.03 7.29 19.56
CA ASP A 119 -16.06 8.19 19.01
C ASP A 119 -17.20 7.45 18.29
N GLU A 120 -16.92 6.29 17.68
CA GLU A 120 -17.89 5.53 16.86
C GLU A 120 -17.91 4.02 17.23
N PRO A 121 -18.35 3.63 18.45
CA PRO A 121 -18.17 2.28 18.97
C PRO A 121 -18.96 1.20 18.21
N ALA A 122 -20.15 1.53 17.70
CA ALA A 122 -20.96 0.59 16.92
C ALA A 122 -20.30 0.26 15.57
N ARG A 123 -19.71 1.27 14.92
CA ARG A 123 -18.97 1.13 13.66
C ARG A 123 -17.69 0.31 13.88
N ALA A 124 -16.89 0.66 14.89
CA ALA A 124 -15.68 -0.08 15.23
C ALA A 124 -15.99 -1.55 15.55
N ALA A 125 -17.05 -1.82 16.33
CA ALA A 125 -17.46 -3.20 16.60
C ALA A 125 -17.89 -3.98 15.33
N ALA A 126 -18.52 -3.32 14.36
CA ALA A 126 -18.84 -3.95 13.07
C ALA A 126 -17.57 -4.22 12.24
N ASN A 127 -16.65 -3.26 12.19
CA ASN A 127 -15.36 -3.38 11.48
C ASN A 127 -14.51 -4.50 12.07
N LEU A 128 -14.33 -4.53 13.39
CA LEU A 128 -13.59 -5.58 14.11
C LEU A 128 -14.16 -6.98 13.81
N ARG A 129 -15.49 -7.15 13.88
CA ARG A 129 -16.13 -8.43 13.53
C ARG A 129 -15.88 -8.82 12.07
N SER A 130 -15.86 -7.85 11.16
CA SER A 130 -15.58 -8.08 9.74
C SER A 130 -14.11 -8.48 9.52
N LEU A 131 -13.17 -7.78 10.15
CA LEU A 131 -11.73 -8.07 10.10
C LEU A 131 -11.43 -9.47 10.65
N LEU A 132 -11.91 -9.78 11.86
CA LEU A 132 -11.72 -11.10 12.49
C LEU A 132 -12.28 -12.24 11.65
N ARG A 133 -13.42 -12.02 10.95
CA ARG A 133 -14.00 -13.03 10.04
C ARG A 133 -13.15 -13.24 8.79
N LYS A 134 -12.49 -12.20 8.28
CA LYS A 134 -11.69 -12.24 7.06
C LYS A 134 -10.24 -12.67 7.31
N ALA A 135 -9.73 -12.48 8.54
CA ALA A 135 -8.36 -12.77 8.91
C ALA A 135 -7.92 -14.21 8.59
N PRO A 136 -8.70 -15.27 8.85
CA PRO A 136 -8.27 -16.64 8.51
C PRO A 136 -7.98 -16.84 7.02
N ARG A 137 -8.82 -16.28 6.14
CA ARG A 137 -8.60 -16.32 4.69
C ARG A 137 -7.35 -15.53 4.32
N PHE A 138 -7.22 -14.30 4.82
CA PHE A 138 -6.10 -13.42 4.50
C PHE A 138 -4.76 -14.04 4.94
N LEU A 139 -4.69 -14.59 6.16
CA LEU A 139 -3.51 -15.27 6.69
C LEU A 139 -3.20 -16.56 5.91
N ALA A 140 -4.20 -17.32 5.47
CA ALA A 140 -4.00 -18.50 4.63
C ALA A 140 -3.45 -18.14 3.24
N GLU A 141 -3.95 -17.05 2.64
CA GLU A 141 -3.41 -16.51 1.39
C GLU A 141 -1.94 -16.10 1.57
N ALA A 142 -1.63 -15.32 2.62
CA ALA A 142 -0.26 -14.90 2.91
C ALA A 142 0.68 -16.09 3.16
N ALA A 143 0.25 -17.06 3.97
CA ALA A 143 1.03 -18.27 4.25
C ALA A 143 1.33 -19.09 2.99
N SER A 144 0.47 -19.03 1.97
CA SER A 144 0.70 -19.73 0.70
C SER A 144 1.82 -19.11 -0.15
N LEU A 145 2.23 -17.88 0.15
CA LEU A 145 3.34 -17.20 -0.52
C LEU A 145 4.69 -17.54 0.10
N ILE A 146 4.72 -17.95 1.38
CA ILE A 146 5.95 -18.22 2.11
C ILE A 146 6.59 -19.51 1.61
N VAL A 147 7.76 -19.40 0.99
CA VAL A 147 8.55 -20.53 0.47
C VAL A 147 9.73 -20.81 1.39
N HIS A 148 10.47 -19.76 1.76
CA HIS A 148 11.64 -19.84 2.63
C HIS A 148 11.61 -18.64 3.58
N PRO A 149 11.49 -18.82 4.91
CA PRO A 149 11.53 -17.68 5.82
C PRO A 149 12.88 -16.96 5.72
N GLU A 150 12.87 -15.64 5.94
CA GLU A 150 14.09 -14.83 5.90
C GLU A 150 15.16 -15.42 6.85
N PRO A 151 16.42 -15.58 6.40
CA PRO A 151 17.48 -16.07 7.26
C PRO A 151 17.78 -15.05 8.38
N VAL A 152 17.59 -15.50 9.62
CA VAL A 152 17.85 -14.74 10.87
C VAL A 152 19.33 -14.67 11.18
#